data_AF-A0A6A6PJI4-F1
#
_entry.id   AF-A0A6A6PJI4-F1
#
_cell.length_a   1.000
_cell.length_b   1.000
_cell.length_c   1.000
_cell.angle_alpha   90.00
_cell.angle_beta   90.00
_cell.angle_gamma   90.00
#
_symmetry.space_group_name_H-M   'P 1'
#
loop_
_entity.id
_entity.type
_entity.pdbx_description
1 polymer ?
#
loop_
_entity_poly.entity_id
_entity_poly.type
_entity_poly.pdbx_seq_one_letter_code
_entity_poly.pdbx_strand_id
1 'polypeptide(L)'
;MTDSKGPRWIGDNLPSLPPELQYAQDLPPKVTEKYVLFFGFDGPEPECCLQQWYPSPFVEKVDESEAKRSGTSAERKFKTSEQYMMFHKALLMGDAEVAGEVLECQTPGEAKGLGRKVKNFQQTLWDKHCDDIVEQGQYLKFSQNAEL
;
A
#
# COMPACT_ATOMS: atom_id res chain seq x y z
N MET A 1 23.66 -13.80 -7.49
CA MET A 1 22.40 -13.99 -8.24
C MET A 1 21.28 -13.71 -7.27
N THR A 2 20.90 -12.44 -7.15
CA THR A 2 19.74 -12.02 -6.36
C THR A 2 18.53 -12.37 -7.19
N ASP A 3 17.70 -13.29 -6.71
CA ASP A 3 16.42 -13.62 -7.34
C ASP A 3 15.67 -12.29 -7.54
N SER A 4 15.46 -11.90 -8.81
CA SER A 4 14.91 -10.60 -9.22
C SER A 4 13.40 -10.52 -9.00
N LYS A 5 12.85 -11.47 -8.27
CA LYS A 5 11.46 -11.52 -7.87
C LYS A 5 11.38 -10.80 -6.53
N GLY A 6 10.66 -9.68 -6.51
CA GLY A 6 10.25 -9.06 -5.26
C GLY A 6 9.57 -10.10 -4.36
N PRO A 7 9.38 -9.82 -3.06
CA PRO A 7 8.78 -10.79 -2.16
C PRO A 7 7.39 -11.20 -2.68
N ARG A 8 7.29 -12.39 -3.31
CA ARG A 8 6.02 -12.96 -3.76
C ARG A 8 5.26 -13.44 -2.54
N TRP A 9 4.18 -12.75 -2.21
CA TRP A 9 3.20 -13.14 -1.19
C TRP A 9 3.79 -13.49 0.20
N ILE A 10 3.46 -12.65 1.19
CA ILE A 10 3.39 -13.03 2.61
C ILE A 10 4.76 -13.12 3.32
N GLY A 11 5.13 -12.02 3.97
CA GLY A 11 5.98 -12.10 5.17
C GLY A 11 5.23 -12.85 6.28
N ASP A 12 5.74 -14.04 6.56
CA ASP A 12 5.71 -14.82 7.80
C ASP A 12 4.42 -15.39 8.39
N ASN A 13 3.17 -14.94 8.16
CA ASN A 13 2.02 -15.50 8.91
C ASN A 13 0.61 -15.34 8.26
N LEU A 14 0.36 -15.87 7.07
CA LEU A 14 -1.02 -16.13 6.58
C LEU A 14 -1.21 -17.65 6.36
N PRO A 15 -2.41 -18.20 6.63
CA PRO A 15 -2.69 -19.63 6.47
C PRO A 15 -2.47 -20.05 5.02
N SER A 16 -2.15 -21.34 4.79
CA SER A 16 -1.94 -21.89 3.45
C SER A 16 -3.05 -21.41 2.53
N LEU A 17 -2.72 -20.58 1.54
CA LEU A 17 -3.69 -20.16 0.54
C LEU A 17 -4.24 -21.42 -0.14
N PRO A 18 -5.55 -21.48 -0.44
CA PRO A 18 -6.09 -22.52 -1.29
C PRO A 18 -5.24 -22.65 -2.57
N PRO A 19 -4.94 -23.87 -3.06
CA PRO A 19 -4.11 -24.08 -4.24
C PRO A 19 -4.53 -23.25 -5.46
N GLU A 20 -5.82 -22.94 -5.58
CA GLU A 20 -6.39 -22.12 -6.64
C GLU A 20 -5.90 -20.67 -6.58
N LEU A 21 -5.76 -20.09 -5.38
CA LEU A 21 -5.21 -18.74 -5.19
C LEU A 21 -3.69 -18.73 -5.39
N GLN A 22 -3.02 -19.82 -4.99
CA GLN A 22 -1.58 -20.00 -5.25
C GLN A 22 -1.29 -20.11 -6.75
N TYR A 23 -2.19 -20.70 -7.52
CA TYR A 23 -2.08 -20.74 -8.98
C TYR A 23 -2.42 -19.38 -9.61
N ALA A 24 -3.46 -18.69 -9.11
CA ALA A 24 -3.92 -17.43 -9.68
C ALA A 24 -2.86 -16.32 -9.61
N GLN A 25 -2.00 -16.28 -8.59
CA GLN A 25 -0.90 -15.29 -8.47
C GLN A 25 0.20 -15.45 -9.53
N ASP A 26 0.29 -16.63 -10.15
CA ASP A 26 1.30 -16.90 -11.18
C ASP A 26 0.71 -16.66 -12.60
N LEU A 27 -0.58 -16.33 -12.69
CA LEU A 27 -1.21 -15.97 -13.96
C LEU A 27 -0.91 -14.50 -14.28
N PRO A 28 -0.55 -14.17 -15.54
CA PRO A 28 -0.44 -12.79 -15.95
C PRO A 28 -1.82 -12.11 -15.90
N PRO A 29 -1.89 -10.78 -15.76
CA PRO A 29 -3.12 -10.04 -15.95
C PRO A 29 -3.81 -10.41 -17.27
N LYS A 30 -5.13 -10.57 -17.23
CA LYS A 30 -5.95 -10.81 -18.42
C LYS A 30 -6.62 -9.50 -18.84
N VAL A 31 -6.15 -8.95 -19.94
CA VAL A 31 -6.75 -7.78 -20.58
C VAL A 31 -7.76 -8.23 -21.64
N THR A 32 -8.94 -7.63 -21.61
CA THR A 32 -10.01 -7.80 -22.60
C THR A 32 -10.44 -6.43 -23.11
N GLU A 33 -11.35 -6.39 -24.09
CA GLU A 33 -11.88 -5.11 -24.60
C GLU A 33 -12.56 -4.25 -23.51
N LYS A 34 -13.08 -4.87 -22.44
CA LYS A 34 -13.87 -4.18 -21.40
C LYS A 34 -13.28 -4.24 -19.99
N TYR A 35 -12.47 -5.24 -19.71
CA TYR A 35 -12.02 -5.56 -18.36
C TYR A 35 -10.52 -5.83 -18.33
N VAL A 36 -9.89 -5.39 -17.23
CA VAL A 36 -8.55 -5.82 -16.82
C VAL A 36 -8.72 -6.68 -15.57
N LEU A 37 -8.35 -7.95 -15.66
CA LEU A 37 -8.38 -8.88 -14.52
C LEU A 37 -6.93 -9.07 -14.05
N PHE A 38 -6.62 -8.64 -12.84
CA PHE A 38 -5.25 -8.66 -12.31
C PHE A 38 -5.23 -9.23 -10.89
N PHE A 39 -4.17 -9.98 -10.58
CA PHE A 39 -3.93 -10.55 -9.26
C PHE A 39 -2.44 -10.85 -9.09
N GLY A 40 -1.77 -10.30 -8.07
CA GLY A 40 -0.31 -10.40 -7.87
C GLY A 40 0.47 -9.17 -8.35
N PHE A 41 1.43 -8.69 -7.54
CA PHE A 41 1.89 -7.29 -7.57
C PHE A 41 3.32 -7.08 -8.06
N ASP A 42 4.04 -8.13 -8.46
CA ASP A 42 5.47 -8.07 -8.79
C ASP A 42 5.81 -8.61 -10.19
N GLY A 43 4.82 -8.66 -11.08
CA GLY A 43 4.98 -9.04 -12.48
C GLY A 43 5.54 -7.92 -13.36
N PRO A 44 6.21 -8.25 -14.48
CA PRO A 44 6.68 -7.27 -15.46
C PRO A 44 5.55 -6.64 -16.30
N GLU A 45 4.32 -7.14 -16.20
CA GLU A 45 3.19 -6.65 -16.96
C GLU A 45 2.77 -5.24 -16.50
N PRO A 46 2.45 -4.32 -17.43
CA PRO A 46 2.14 -2.94 -17.06
C PRO A 46 0.92 -2.84 -16.15
N GLU A 47 -0.05 -3.74 -16.25
CA GLU A 47 -1.26 -3.76 -15.42
C GLU A 47 -0.99 -4.14 -13.95
N CYS A 48 0.18 -4.71 -13.61
CA CYS A 48 0.55 -4.94 -12.22
C CYS A 48 0.62 -3.62 -11.42
N CYS A 49 0.88 -2.50 -12.09
CA CYS A 49 0.87 -1.17 -11.48
C CYS A 49 -0.49 -0.80 -10.86
N LEU A 50 -1.58 -1.45 -11.27
CA LEU A 50 -2.92 -1.19 -10.74
C LEU A 50 -3.09 -1.67 -9.28
N GLN A 51 -2.16 -2.47 -8.77
CA GLN A 51 -2.20 -2.98 -7.41
C GLN A 51 -1.57 -2.03 -6.40
N GLN A 52 -2.13 -1.98 -5.19
CA GLN A 52 -1.63 -1.13 -4.11
C GLN A 52 -0.24 -1.55 -3.59
N TRP A 53 0.11 -2.82 -3.81
CA TRP A 53 1.36 -3.43 -3.37
C TRP A 53 2.50 -3.28 -4.40
N TYR A 54 2.18 -2.81 -5.60
CA TYR A 54 3.18 -2.62 -6.66
C TYR A 54 4.23 -1.59 -6.22
N PRO A 55 5.54 -1.91 -6.28
CA PRO A 55 6.62 -0.99 -5.94
C PRO A 55 6.60 0.24 -6.86
N SER A 56 6.10 1.35 -6.35
CA SER A 56 5.93 2.60 -7.09
C SER A 56 6.13 3.75 -6.11
N PRO A 57 7.40 4.13 -5.83
CA PRO A 57 7.67 5.11 -4.80
C PRO A 57 7.08 6.48 -5.11
N PHE A 58 6.56 7.15 -4.10
CA PHE A 58 6.05 8.52 -4.22
C PHE A 58 6.21 9.27 -2.91
N VAL A 59 6.00 10.58 -2.97
CA VAL A 59 6.17 11.50 -1.84
C VAL A 59 4.87 12.26 -1.59
N GLU A 60 4.45 12.31 -0.32
CA GLU A 60 3.45 13.27 0.14
C GLU A 60 4.16 14.46 0.79
N LYS A 61 3.75 15.67 0.40
CA LYS A 61 4.18 16.93 1.03
C LYS A 61 2.99 17.59 1.68
N VAL A 62 3.12 17.87 2.98
CA VAL A 62 2.13 18.60 3.77
C VAL A 62 2.78 19.86 4.34
N ASP A 63 1.97 20.81 4.78
CA ASP A 63 2.51 21.99 5.45
C ASP A 63 3.07 21.67 6.85
N GLU A 64 3.96 22.52 7.36
CA GLU A 64 4.61 22.34 8.66
C GLU A 64 3.60 22.31 9.83
N SER A 65 2.45 22.96 9.69
CA SER A 65 1.42 22.97 10.73
C SER A 65 0.67 21.64 10.80
N GLU A 66 0.38 21.04 9.65
CA GLU A 66 -0.16 19.69 9.49
C GLU A 66 0.82 18.67 10.06
N ALA A 67 2.10 18.74 9.63
CA ALA A 67 3.17 17.86 10.08
C ALA A 67 3.31 17.86 11.62
N LYS A 68 3.32 19.05 12.22
CA LYS A 68 3.38 19.22 13.68
C LYS A 68 2.13 18.69 14.38
N ARG A 69 0.94 18.88 13.82
CA ARG A 69 -0.34 18.41 14.39
C ARG A 69 -0.42 16.89 14.39
N SER A 70 0.03 16.24 13.32
CA SER A 70 0.05 14.78 13.21
C SER A 70 1.26 14.12 13.87
N GLY A 71 2.25 14.89 14.33
CA GLY A 71 3.47 14.36 14.95
C GLY A 71 4.40 13.66 13.95
N THR A 72 4.45 14.15 12.71
CA THR A 72 5.18 13.53 11.59
C THR A 72 6.03 14.56 10.84
N SER A 73 6.83 14.14 9.86
CA SER A 73 7.54 15.03 8.94
C SER A 73 6.61 15.66 7.89
N ALA A 74 7.00 16.85 7.39
CA ALA A 74 6.31 17.56 6.30
C ALA A 74 6.48 16.88 4.93
N GLU A 75 7.57 16.13 4.75
CA GLU A 75 7.79 15.25 3.60
C GLU A 75 7.75 13.79 4.06
N ARG A 76 6.89 12.98 3.44
CA ARG A 76 6.69 11.57 3.77
C ARG A 76 6.90 10.75 2.51
N LYS A 77 7.74 9.72 2.59
CA LYS A 77 8.11 8.88 1.45
C LYS A 77 7.45 7.51 1.59
N PHE A 78 6.81 7.07 0.53
CA PHE A 78 6.13 5.78 0.48
C PHE A 78 6.71 4.95 -0.66
N LYS A 79 6.89 3.66 -0.42
CA LYS A 79 7.35 2.67 -1.40
C LYS A 79 6.20 2.07 -2.20
N THR A 80 5.00 2.06 -1.61
CA THR A 80 3.78 1.47 -2.16
C THR A 80 2.55 2.24 -1.65
N SER A 81 1.43 2.16 -2.38
CA SER A 81 0.16 2.73 -1.93
C SER A 81 -0.38 2.03 -0.66
N GLU A 82 -0.10 0.74 -0.46
CA GLU A 82 -0.46 0.05 0.80
C GLU A 82 0.20 0.71 2.02
N GLN A 83 1.47 1.09 1.90
CA GLN A 83 2.20 1.79 2.96
C GLN A 83 1.54 3.14 3.28
N TYR A 84 1.15 3.89 2.24
CA TYR A 84 0.40 5.14 2.39
C TYR A 84 -0.94 4.91 3.10
N MET A 85 -1.74 3.94 2.64
CA MET A 85 -3.03 3.63 3.25
C MET A 85 -2.92 3.30 4.73
N MET A 86 -1.94 2.47 5.12
CA MET A 86 -1.79 2.06 6.52
C MET A 86 -1.25 3.20 7.40
N PHE A 87 -0.40 4.07 6.86
CA PHE A 87 0.07 5.27 7.54
C PHE A 87 -1.10 6.21 7.85
N HIS A 88 -1.92 6.54 6.86
CA HIS A 88 -3.08 7.43 7.05
C HIS A 88 -4.16 6.79 7.91
N LYS A 89 -4.35 5.46 7.83
CA LYS A 89 -5.21 4.72 8.76
C LYS A 89 -4.75 4.91 10.21
N ALA A 90 -3.45 4.81 10.48
CA ALA A 90 -2.90 5.00 11.82
C ALA A 90 -3.10 6.44 12.31
N LEU A 91 -2.79 7.43 11.46
CA LEU A 91 -3.02 8.85 11.79
C LEU A 91 -4.49 9.16 12.07
N LEU A 92 -5.41 8.60 11.28
CA LEU A 92 -6.86 8.79 11.46
C LEU A 92 -7.35 8.28 12.83
N MET A 93 -6.70 7.25 13.38
CA MET A 93 -6.99 6.70 14.70
C MET A 93 -6.16 7.35 15.82
N GLY A 94 -5.32 8.34 15.50
CA GLY A 94 -4.42 8.99 16.45
C GLY A 94 -3.22 8.14 16.89
N ASP A 95 -2.87 7.10 16.14
CA ASP A 95 -1.79 6.18 16.45
C ASP A 95 -0.49 6.58 15.72
N ALA A 96 0.13 7.67 16.19
CA ALA A 96 1.35 8.21 15.59
C ALA A 96 2.56 7.25 15.71
N GLU A 97 2.56 6.37 16.71
CA GLU A 97 3.59 5.33 16.88
C GLU A 97 3.54 4.33 15.72
N VAL A 98 2.36 3.74 15.46
CA VAL A 98 2.19 2.82 14.32
C VAL A 98 2.39 3.55 12.99
N ALA A 99 1.98 4.81 12.87
CA ALA A 99 2.25 5.61 11.68
C ALA A 99 3.77 5.74 11.41
N GLY A 100 4.56 6.01 12.45
CA GLY A 100 6.03 6.04 12.34
C GLY A 100 6.61 4.69 11.92
N GLU A 101 6.15 3.59 12.52
CA GLU A 101 6.59 2.23 12.13
C GLU A 101 6.24 1.90 10.67
N VAL A 102 5.07 2.34 10.20
CA VAL A 102 4.64 2.12 8.81
C VAL A 102 5.53 2.90 7.84
N LEU A 103 5.97 4.12 8.14
CA LEU A 103 6.90 4.86 7.26
C LEU A 103 8.25 4.15 7.12
N GLU A 104 8.72 3.49 8.18
CA GLU A 104 10.01 2.80 8.21
C GLU A 104 9.95 1.35 7.67
N CYS A 105 8.76 0.81 7.41
CA CYS A 105 8.64 -0.56 6.92
C CYS A 105 9.23 -0.74 5.52
N GLN A 106 9.67 -1.96 5.22
CA GLN A 106 10.38 -2.30 3.99
C GLN A 106 9.48 -2.95 2.95
N THR A 107 8.42 -3.61 3.37
CA THR A 107 7.52 -4.34 2.48
C THR A 107 6.06 -3.93 2.68
N PRO A 108 5.20 -4.00 1.64
CA PRO A 108 3.76 -3.78 1.79
C PRO A 108 3.11 -4.81 2.75
N GLY A 109 3.69 -6.00 2.87
CA GLY A 109 3.25 -7.01 3.84
C GLY A 109 3.46 -6.57 5.29
N GLU A 110 4.61 -5.99 5.60
CA GLU A 110 4.88 -5.37 6.91
C GLU A 110 3.91 -4.21 7.17
N ALA A 111 3.72 -3.31 6.19
CA ALA A 111 2.76 -2.21 6.29
C ALA A 111 1.35 -2.71 6.64
N LYS A 112 0.86 -3.73 5.93
CA LYS A 112 -0.46 -4.33 6.20
C LYS A 112 -0.52 -4.99 7.58
N GLY A 113 0.55 -5.65 8.01
CA GLY A 113 0.68 -6.21 9.34
C GLY A 113 0.57 -5.15 10.44
N LEU A 114 1.28 -4.03 10.28
CA LEU A 114 1.21 -2.86 11.16
C LEU A 114 -0.18 -2.21 11.15
N GLY A 115 -0.80 -2.12 9.98
CA GLY A 115 -2.17 -1.64 9.82
C GLY A 115 -3.25 -2.42 10.57
N ARG A 116 -2.98 -3.70 10.91
CA ARG A 116 -3.82 -4.53 11.79
C ARG A 116 -3.59 -4.25 13.28
N LYS A 117 -2.45 -3.66 13.63
CA LYS A 117 -2.07 -3.30 15.01
C LYS A 117 -2.48 -1.89 15.43
N VAL A 118 -2.98 -1.07 14.49
CA VAL A 118 -3.49 0.29 14.75
C VAL A 118 -4.47 0.26 15.92
N LYS A 119 -4.14 1.01 16.98
CA LYS A 119 -4.93 1.11 18.20
C LYS A 119 -6.22 1.89 17.93
N ASN A 120 -7.25 1.61 18.74
CA ASN A 120 -8.53 2.34 18.72
C ASN A 120 -9.21 2.38 17.34
N PHE A 121 -9.05 1.33 16.53
CA PHE A 121 -9.63 1.28 15.19
C PHE A 121 -11.16 1.43 15.24
N GLN A 122 -11.67 2.45 14.55
CA GLN A 122 -13.09 2.73 14.40
C GLN A 122 -13.50 2.53 12.95
N GLN A 123 -14.26 1.46 12.69
CA GLN A 123 -14.70 1.10 11.34
C GLN A 123 -15.49 2.24 10.68
N THR A 124 -16.43 2.86 11.42
CA THR A 124 -17.26 3.95 10.90
C THR A 124 -16.46 5.19 10.49
N LEU A 125 -15.38 5.49 11.22
CA LEU A 125 -14.47 6.58 10.87
C LEU A 125 -13.64 6.21 9.65
N TRP A 126 -13.14 4.98 9.58
CA TRP A 126 -12.40 4.48 8.43
C TRP A 126 -13.25 4.48 7.15
N ASP A 127 -14.46 3.93 7.20
CA ASP A 127 -15.39 3.88 6.05
C ASP A 127 -15.73 5.27 5.51
N LYS A 128 -15.69 6.30 6.36
CA LYS A 128 -15.93 7.68 5.97
C LYS A 128 -14.76 8.31 5.20
N HIS A 129 -13.53 7.85 5.42
CA HIS A 129 -12.31 8.50 4.95
C HIS A 129 -11.44 7.63 4.04
N CYS A 130 -11.68 6.32 3.98
CA CYS A 130 -10.82 5.39 3.29
C CYS A 130 -10.76 5.66 1.79
N ASP A 131 -11.87 6.02 1.17
CA ASP A 131 -11.92 6.29 -0.26
C ASP A 131 -11.06 7.50 -0.62
N ASP A 132 -11.21 8.62 0.09
CA ASP A 132 -10.38 9.83 -0.09
C ASP A 132 -8.89 9.53 0.11
N ILE A 133 -8.56 8.76 1.15
CA ILE A 133 -7.17 8.35 1.44
C ILE A 133 -6.62 7.50 0.29
N VAL A 134 -7.36 6.49 -0.16
CA VAL A 134 -6.90 5.59 -1.24
C VAL A 134 -6.78 6.35 -2.55
N GLU A 135 -7.74 7.21 -2.87
CA GLU A 135 -7.72 8.05 -4.07
C GLU A 135 -6.51 8.98 -4.08
N GLN A 136 -6.23 9.68 -2.97
CA GLN A 136 -5.08 10.57 -2.87
C GLN A 136 -3.76 9.81 -3.02
N GLY A 137 -3.63 8.63 -2.39
CA GLY A 137 -2.45 7.77 -2.54
C GLY A 137 -2.24 7.32 -3.99
N GLN A 138 -3.32 6.95 -4.69
CA GLN A 138 -3.26 6.58 -6.10
C GLN A 138 -2.91 7.78 -6.99
N TYR A 139 -3.49 8.94 -6.73
CA TYR A 139 -3.16 10.18 -7.44
C TYR A 139 -1.66 10.52 -7.30
N LEU A 140 -1.12 10.47 -6.08
CA LEU A 140 0.31 10.74 -5.84
C LEU A 140 1.21 9.72 -6.54
N LYS A 141 0.84 8.44 -6.51
CA LYS A 141 1.55 7.37 -7.22
C LYS A 141 1.63 7.64 -8.73
N PHE A 142 0.50 7.79 -9.39
CA PHE A 142 0.45 7.93 -10.85
C PHE A 142 0.92 9.31 -11.34
N SER A 143 0.77 10.37 -10.53
CA SER A 143 1.30 11.70 -10.90
C SER A 143 2.82 11.81 -10.80
N GLN A 144 3.47 10.96 -10.01
CA GLN A 144 4.93 11.00 -9.78
C GLN A 144 5.72 9.92 -10.53
N ASN A 145 5.03 8.90 -11.05
CA ASN A 145 5.63 7.81 -11.82
C ASN A 145 5.04 7.84 -13.24
N ALA A 146 5.57 8.72 -14.10
CA ALA A 146 5.00 9.06 -15.41
C ALA A 146 5.03 7.90 -16.43
N GLU A 147 5.77 6.84 -16.13
CA GLU A 147 5.84 5.60 -16.88
C GLU A 147 4.67 4.64 -16.60
N LEU A 148 3.88 4.89 -15.54
CA LEU A 148 2.75 4.06 -15.11
C LEU A 148 1.41 4.50 -15.70
#